data_AF-A0A9E2G7J7-F1
#
_entry.id   AF-A0A9E2G7J7-F1
#
_cell.length_a   1.000
_cell.length_b   1.000
_cell.length_c   1.000
_cell.angle_alpha   90.00
_cell.angle_beta   90.00
_cell.angle_gamma   90.00
#
_symmetry.space_group_name_H-M   'P 1'
#
loop_
_entity.id
_entity.type
_entity.pdbx_description
1 polymer ?
#
loop_
_entity_poly.entity_id
_entity_poly.type
_entity_poly.pdbx_seq_one_letter_code
_entity_poly.pdbx_strand_id
1 'polypeptide(L)'
;MELFTTPILSSYLIAATVLFFITSAITVFDTRLTQAKRRGDIPANEQELPKWVGVFYWLHWIIGAAIILLNWKYAIIVFVAKFILSVAPVLEVIGNILMSPLRRR
;
A
#
# COMPACT_ATOMS: atom_id res chain seq x y z
N MET A 1 -6.73 -7.63 -26.19
CA MET A 1 -5.82 -7.11 -25.14
C MET A 1 -4.59 -7.99 -25.16
N GLU A 2 -3.41 -7.41 -25.35
CA GLU A 2 -2.17 -8.16 -25.13
C GLU A 2 -1.88 -8.17 -23.63
N LEU A 3 -2.08 -9.32 -23.00
CA LEU A 3 -1.69 -9.52 -21.61
C LEU A 3 -0.16 -9.58 -21.53
N PHE A 4 0.41 -9.17 -20.40
CA PHE A 4 1.86 -9.17 -20.10
C PHE A 4 2.74 -8.16 -20.88
N THR A 5 2.22 -7.49 -21.91
CA THR A 5 2.94 -6.48 -22.72
C THR A 5 2.23 -5.13 -22.78
N THR A 6 1.30 -4.85 -21.86
CA THR A 6 0.53 -3.60 -21.86
C THR A 6 1.48 -2.38 -21.88
N PRO A 7 1.29 -1.39 -22.77
CA PRO A 7 2.12 -0.20 -22.83
C PRO A 7 2.16 0.55 -21.50
N ILE A 8 3.33 1.09 -21.15
CA ILE A 8 3.54 1.77 -19.85
C ILE A 8 2.63 3.00 -19.69
N LEU A 9 2.33 3.68 -20.80
CA LEU A 9 1.47 4.85 -20.84
C LEU A 9 -0.03 4.51 -20.92
N SER A 10 -0.39 3.23 -20.81
CA SER A 10 -1.79 2.82 -20.76
C SER A 10 -2.46 3.37 -19.50
N SER A 11 -3.62 4.02 -19.67
CA SER A 11 -4.38 4.61 -18.56
C SER A 11 -4.72 3.60 -17.46
N TYR A 12 -4.97 2.34 -17.83
CA TYR A 12 -5.28 1.27 -16.88
C TYR A 12 -4.07 0.89 -16.02
N LEU A 13 -2.87 0.83 -16.60
CA LEU A 13 -1.65 0.50 -15.86
C LEU A 13 -1.25 1.65 -14.94
N ILE A 14 -1.39 2.90 -15.40
CA ILE A 14 -1.15 4.09 -14.58
C ILE A 14 -2.13 4.12 -13.39
N ALA A 15 -3.43 3.91 -13.64
CA ALA A 15 -4.44 3.85 -12.59
C ALA A 15 -4.16 2.74 -11.57
N ALA A 16 -3.84 1.52 -12.05
CA ALA A 16 -3.46 0.41 -11.18
C ALA A 16 -2.22 0.74 -10.34
N THR A 17 -1.23 1.42 -10.91
CA THR A 17 0.00 1.82 -10.21
C THR A 17 -0.28 2.84 -9.11
N VAL A 18 -1.07 3.87 -9.40
CA VAL A 18 -1.46 4.87 -8.38
C VAL A 18 -2.22 4.21 -7.25
N LEU A 19 -3.20 3.36 -7.56
CA LEU A 19 -3.96 2.59 -6.56
C LEU A 19 -3.06 1.66 -5.76
N PHE A 20 -2.05 1.05 -6.40
CA PHE A 20 -1.07 0.21 -5.73
C PHE A 20 -0.24 0.99 -4.71
N PHE A 21 0.18 2.22 -5.02
CA PHE A 21 0.90 3.07 -4.07
C PHE A 21 0.02 3.56 -2.92
N ILE A 22 -1.24 3.92 -3.18
CA ILE A 22 -2.19 4.33 -2.13
C ILE A 22 -2.43 3.15 -1.16
N THR A 23 -2.73 1.96 -1.70
CA THR A 23 -2.94 0.76 -0.88
C THR A 23 -1.65 0.31 -0.18
N SER A 24 -0.48 0.51 -0.79
CA SER A 24 0.83 0.31 -0.13
C SER A 24 1.01 1.23 1.06
N ALA A 25 0.70 2.52 0.93
CA ALA A 25 0.85 3.48 2.01
C ALA A 25 -0.03 3.11 3.22
N ILE A 26 -1.28 2.77 2.95
CA ILE A 26 -2.24 2.31 3.96
C ILE A 26 -1.73 1.05 4.68
N THR A 27 -1.32 0.03 3.93
CA THR A 27 -0.89 -1.25 4.51
C THR A 27 0.43 -1.14 5.27
N VAL A 28 1.38 -0.33 4.79
CA VAL A 28 2.65 -0.06 5.49
C VAL A 28 2.38 0.66 6.81
N PHE A 29 1.54 1.68 6.82
CA PHE A 29 1.17 2.40 8.03
C PHE A 29 0.49 1.50 9.06
N ASP A 30 -0.53 0.72 8.64
CA ASP A 30 -1.24 -0.22 9.52
C ASP A 30 -0.30 -1.29 10.12
N THR A 31 0.62 -1.82 9.30
CA THR A 31 1.61 -2.80 9.75
C THR A 31 2.56 -2.19 10.78
N ARG A 32 3.07 -0.97 10.54
CA ARG A 32 3.99 -0.29 11.46
C ARG A 32 3.31 0.11 12.76
N LEU A 33 2.06 0.59 12.70
CA LEU A 33 1.27 0.89 13.89
C LEU A 33 1.07 -0.37 14.75
N THR A 34 0.72 -1.49 14.11
CA THR A 34 0.57 -2.79 14.78
C THR A 34 1.89 -3.27 15.38
N GLN A 35 3.00 -3.13 14.67
CA GLN A 35 4.33 -3.49 15.17
C GLN A 35 4.76 -2.64 16.36
N ALA A 36 4.58 -1.32 16.29
CA ALA A 36 4.90 -0.37 17.36
C ALA A 36 4.08 -0.66 18.63
N LYS A 37 2.78 -0.97 18.49
CA LYS A 37 1.93 -1.37 19.61
C LYS A 37 2.36 -2.70 20.23
N ARG A 38 2.69 -3.70 19.43
CA ARG A 38 3.20 -4.99 19.93
C ARG A 38 4.54 -4.87 20.63
N ARG A 39 5.38 -3.92 20.21
CA ARG A 39 6.68 -3.64 20.83
C ARG A 39 6.56 -2.82 22.12
N GLY A 40 5.40 -2.20 22.38
CA GLY A 40 5.17 -1.33 23.53
C GLY A 40 5.71 0.09 23.34
N ASP A 41 6.09 0.47 22.11
CA ASP A 41 6.53 1.82 21.77
C ASP A 41 5.35 2.82 21.82
N ILE A 42 4.11 2.30 21.82
CA ILE A 42 2.86 3.06 21.85
C ILE A 42 2.01 2.58 23.05
N PRO A 43 1.34 3.48 23.80
CA PRO A 43 0.44 3.10 24.89
C PRO A 43 -0.64 2.12 24.40
N ALA A 44 -0.93 1.07 25.17
CA ALA A 44 -1.96 0.07 24.80
C ALA A 44 -3.35 0.69 24.55
N ASN A 45 -3.59 1.87 25.10
CA ASN A 45 -4.83 2.65 24.98
C ASN A 45 -4.90 3.48 23.68
N GLU A 46 -3.84 3.52 22.87
CA GLU A 46 -3.88 4.19 21.57
C GLU A 46 -4.72 3.37 20.58
N GLN A 47 -5.60 4.07 19.88
CA GLN A 47 -6.64 3.47 19.07
C GLN A 47 -6.04 2.80 17.82
N GLU A 48 -6.29 1.50 17.67
CA GLU A 48 -5.99 0.78 16.44
C GLU A 48 -6.89 1.25 15.30
N LEU A 49 -6.41 1.09 14.06
CA LEU A 49 -7.25 1.28 12.90
C LEU A 49 -8.42 0.28 12.92
N PRO A 50 -9.59 0.66 12.37
CA PRO A 50 -10.72 -0.24 12.30
C PRO A 50 -10.37 -1.54 11.56
N LYS A 51 -10.90 -2.69 12.02
CA LYS A 51 -10.62 -4.01 11.41
C LYS A 51 -10.94 -4.11 9.90
N TRP A 52 -11.86 -3.28 9.41
CA TRP A 52 -12.19 -3.24 7.98
C TRP A 52 -11.02 -2.71 7.12
N VAL A 53 -10.03 -2.03 7.70
CA VAL A 53 -8.80 -1.62 7.00
C VAL A 53 -8.04 -2.83 6.46
N GLY A 54 -8.19 -4.01 7.06
CA GLY A 54 -7.68 -5.27 6.51
C GLY A 54 -8.19 -5.59 5.09
N VAL A 55 -9.30 -5.01 4.63
CA VAL A 55 -9.77 -5.13 3.25
C VAL A 55 -8.78 -4.51 2.26
N PHE A 56 -8.08 -3.42 2.63
CA PHE A 56 -7.06 -2.82 1.79
C PHE A 56 -5.85 -3.73 1.58
N TYR A 57 -5.57 -4.65 2.50
CA TYR A 57 -4.53 -5.65 2.32
C TYR A 57 -4.87 -6.61 1.16
N TRP A 58 -6.11 -7.12 1.14
CA TRP A 58 -6.60 -7.95 0.04
C TRP A 58 -6.63 -7.18 -1.28
N LEU A 59 -7.12 -5.95 -1.26
CA LEU A 59 -7.16 -5.09 -2.44
C LEU A 59 -5.74 -4.81 -2.98
N HIS A 60 -4.77 -4.58 -2.09
CA HIS A 60 -3.38 -4.36 -2.45
C HIS A 60 -2.79 -5.54 -3.24
N TRP A 61 -3.03 -6.77 -2.76
CA TRP A 61 -2.59 -7.98 -3.46
C TRP A 61 -3.28 -8.17 -4.80
N ILE A 62 -4.59 -7.91 -4.89
CA ILE A 62 -5.34 -7.99 -6.15
C ILE A 62 -4.77 -7.00 -7.18
N ILE A 63 -4.51 -5.76 -6.77
CA ILE A 63 -3.91 -4.74 -7.67
C ILE A 63 -2.49 -5.13 -8.05
N GLY A 64 -1.68 -5.64 -7.11
CA GLY A 64 -0.33 -6.13 -7.40
C GLY A 64 -0.34 -7.25 -8.43
N ALA A 65 -1.24 -8.22 -8.29
CA ALA A 65 -1.44 -9.29 -9.27
C ALA A 65 -1.88 -8.73 -10.63
N ALA A 66 -2.78 -7.75 -10.65
CA ALA A 66 -3.21 -7.10 -11.89
C ALA A 66 -2.04 -6.40 -12.62
N ILE A 67 -1.15 -5.68 -11.90
CA ILE A 67 0.02 -5.05 -12.51
C ILE A 67 0.96 -6.10 -13.11
N ILE A 68 1.18 -7.23 -12.42
CA ILE A 68 1.99 -8.35 -12.94
C ILE A 68 1.40 -8.91 -14.24
N LEU A 69 0.08 -9.12 -14.27
CA LEU A 69 -0.63 -9.62 -15.46
C LEU A 69 -0.65 -8.62 -16.61
N LEU A 70 -0.67 -7.31 -16.33
CA LEU A 70 -0.65 -6.28 -17.36
C LEU A 70 0.74 -6.11 -17.96
N ASN A 71 1.79 -6.06 -17.13
CA ASN A 71 3.17 -5.92 -17.57
C ASN A 71 4.16 -6.36 -16.47
N TRP A 72 4.67 -7.59 -16.57
CA TRP A 72 5.52 -8.19 -15.54
C TRP A 72 6.87 -7.48 -15.35
N LYS A 73 7.46 -6.92 -16.42
CA LYS A 73 8.73 -6.17 -16.34
C LYS A 73 8.53 -4.88 -15.55
N TYR A 74 7.45 -4.17 -15.86
CA TYR A 74 7.07 -2.96 -15.14
C TYR A 74 6.69 -3.26 -13.68
N ALA A 75 5.98 -4.37 -13.45
CA ALA A 75 5.63 -4.81 -12.10
C ALA A 75 6.87 -4.95 -11.22
N ILE A 76 7.94 -5.59 -11.69
CA ILE A 76 9.20 -5.70 -10.94
C ILE A 76 9.70 -4.32 -10.50
N ILE A 77 9.70 -3.33 -11.40
CA ILE A 77 10.13 -1.96 -11.08
C ILE A 77 9.23 -1.34 -10.00
N VAL A 78 7.91 -1.47 -10.13
CA VAL A 78 6.94 -0.95 -9.15
C VAL A 78 7.12 -1.60 -7.77
N PHE A 79 7.33 -2.92 -7.72
CA PHE A 79 7.56 -3.66 -6.47
C PHE A 79 8.89 -3.26 -5.82
N VAL A 80 9.96 -3.07 -6.59
CA VAL A 80 11.25 -2.55 -6.09
C VAL A 80 11.10 -1.13 -5.56
N ALA A 81 10.41 -0.25 -6.30
CA ALA A 81 10.13 1.12 -5.84
C ALA A 81 9.31 1.12 -4.54
N LYS A 82 8.27 0.30 -4.45
CA LYS A 82 7.48 0.10 -3.22
C LYS A 82 8.35 -0.38 -2.08
N PHE A 83 9.26 -1.32 -2.33
CA PHE A 83 10.18 -1.82 -1.30
C PHE A 83 11.07 -0.69 -0.76
N ILE A 84 11.74 0.06 -1.64
CA ILE A 84 12.58 1.21 -1.27
C ILE A 84 11.77 2.25 -0.47
N LEU A 85 10.58 2.61 -0.96
CA LEU A 85 9.69 3.58 -0.31
C LEU A 85 9.03 3.06 0.98
N SER A 86 9.05 1.75 1.24
CA SER A 86 8.59 1.15 2.49
C SER A 86 9.69 1.09 3.56
N VAL A 87 10.95 1.06 3.12
CA VAL A 87 12.13 1.16 3.99
C VAL A 87 12.28 2.61 4.45
N ALA A 88 12.23 3.57 3.52
CA ALA A 88 12.08 4.98 3.86
C ALA A 88 10.68 5.21 4.48
N PRO A 89 10.51 6.03 5.53
CA PRO A 89 9.20 6.24 6.17
C PRO A 89 8.19 7.02 5.29
N VAL A 90 8.42 7.11 3.98
CA VAL A 90 7.59 7.86 3.03
C VAL A 90 6.19 7.27 2.93
N LEU A 91 6.07 5.95 2.71
CA LEU A 91 4.77 5.29 2.64
C LEU A 91 4.02 5.34 3.98
N GLU A 92 4.74 5.32 5.09
CA GLU A 92 4.17 5.48 6.43
C GLU A 92 3.57 6.88 6.62
N VAL A 93 4.31 7.93 6.25
CA VAL A 93 3.82 9.33 6.34
C VAL A 93 2.59 9.53 5.47
N ILE A 94 2.60 9.03 4.23
CA ILE A 94 1.43 9.11 3.33
C ILE A 94 0.25 8.34 3.93
N GLY A 95 0.49 7.13 4.44
CA GLY A 95 -0.55 6.31 5.07
C GLY A 95 -1.16 6.99 6.29
N ASN A 96 -0.33 7.64 7.12
CA ASN A 96 -0.79 8.41 8.27
C ASN A 96 -1.67 9.60 7.85
N ILE A 97 -1.29 10.34 6.81
CA ILE A 97 -2.10 11.45 6.27
C ILE A 97 -3.46 10.92 5.78
N LEU A 98 -3.46 9.84 5.00
CA LEU A 98 -4.67 9.23 4.44
C LEU A 98 -5.60 8.68 5.52
N MET A 99 -5.04 8.08 6.57
CA MET A 99 -5.80 7.48 7.67
C MET A 99 -6.10 8.46 8.81
N SER A 100 -5.56 9.67 8.77
CA SER A 100 -5.78 10.70 9.80
C SER A 100 -7.26 10.98 10.10
N PRO A 101 -8.20 11.00 9.12
CA PRO A 101 -9.61 11.26 9.42
C PRO A 101 -10.31 10.10 10.14
N LEU A 102 -9.75 8.89 10.07
CA LEU A 102 -10.31 7.67 10.64
C LEU A 102 -9.80 7.41 12.07
N ARG A 103 -8.74 8.12 12.49
CA ARG A 103 -8.23 8.11 13.86
C ARG A 103 -9.16 9.00 14.70
N ARG A 104 -10.13 8.40 15.41
CA ARG A 104 -10.96 9.16 16.35
C ARG A 104 -10.06 9.63 17.50
N ARG A 105 -10.27 10.88 17.93
CA ARG A 105 -9.64 11.42 19.16
C ARG A 105 -10.21 10.74 20.39
#